data_AF-A0A519K856-F1
#
_entry.id   AF-A0A519K856-F1
#
_cell.length_a   1.000
_cell.length_b   1.000
_cell.length_c   1.000
_cell.angle_alpha   90.00
_cell.angle_beta   90.00
_cell.angle_gamma   90.00
#
_symmetry.space_group_name_H-M   'P 1'
#
loop_
_entity.id
_entity.type
_entity.pdbx_description
1 polymer ?
#
loop_
_entity_poly.entity_id
_entity_poly.type
_entity_poly.pdbx_seq_one_letter_code
_entity_poly.pdbx_strand_id
1 'polypeptide(L)' 'MAGSAPYASTLAADAARVTELAAIASYAQIGRGDEKQADQLAVDAMRTALNNLDIDGKIVIGEGERDEAPMLYIGEKVGT' A
#
# COMPACT_ATOMS: atom_id res chain seq x y z
N MET A 1 20.84 -26.33 -10.09
CA MET A 1 19.52 -26.02 -9.51
C MET A 1 19.32 -24.51 -9.61
N ALA A 2 18.61 -24.03 -10.62
CA ALA A 2 18.21 -22.62 -10.62
C ALA A 2 17.23 -22.45 -9.46
N GLY A 3 17.63 -21.70 -8.43
CA GLY A 3 16.77 -21.44 -7.27
C GLY A 3 15.47 -20.80 -7.74
N SER A 4 14.34 -21.24 -7.19
CA SER A 4 13.06 -20.59 -7.47
C SER A 4 13.20 -19.10 -7.19
N ALA A 5 12.50 -18.26 -7.97
CA ALA A 5 12.45 -16.84 -7.69
C ALA A 5 12.07 -16.63 -6.21
N PRO A 6 12.74 -15.74 -5.48
CA PRO A 6 12.49 -15.52 -4.05
C PRO A 6 11.09 -14.94 -3.77
N TYR A 7 10.33 -14.59 -4.82
CA TYR A 7 9.01 -14.01 -4.75
C TYR A 7 8.09 -14.60 -5.84
N ALA A 8 6.78 -14.47 -5.65
CA ALA A 8 5.79 -14.82 -6.65
C ALA A 8 6.06 -14.08 -7.98
N SER A 9 5.90 -14.77 -9.11
CA SER A 9 6.06 -14.17 -10.44
C SER A 9 5.03 -13.08 -10.74
N THR A 10 3.93 -13.04 -9.97
CA THR A 10 2.86 -12.05 -10.08
C THR A 10 3.14 -10.75 -9.32
N LEU A 11 4.15 -10.73 -8.43
CA LEU A 11 4.38 -9.62 -7.49
C LEU A 11 4.43 -8.26 -8.18
N ALA A 12 5.05 -8.16 -9.36
CA ALA A 12 5.12 -6.91 -10.11
C ALA A 12 3.73 -6.40 -10.56
N ALA A 13 2.87 -7.30 -11.05
CA ALA A 13 1.51 -6.96 -11.46
C ALA A 13 0.62 -6.66 -10.24
N ASP A 14 0.83 -7.37 -9.15
CA ASP A 14 0.10 -7.16 -7.90
C ASP A 14 0.45 -5.81 -7.27
N ALA A 15 1.74 -5.45 -7.24
CA ALA A 15 2.19 -4.13 -6.79
C ALA A 15 1.64 -2.99 -7.68
N ALA A 16 1.57 -3.18 -9.00
CA ALA A 16 0.92 -2.21 -9.89
C ALA A 16 -0.57 -2.06 -9.56
N ARG A 17 -1.28 -3.14 -9.26
CA ARG A 17 -2.69 -3.08 -8.87
C ARG A 17 -2.92 -2.34 -7.55
N VAL A 18 -2.01 -2.47 -6.59
CA VAL A 18 -2.07 -1.71 -5.33
C VAL A 18 -2.05 -0.20 -5.62
N THR A 19 -1.16 0.26 -6.50
CA THR A 19 -1.06 1.69 -6.83
C THR A 19 -2.25 2.18 -7.65
N GLU A 20 -2.79 1.35 -8.56
CA GLU A 20 -4.03 1.63 -9.29
C GLU A 20 -5.20 1.88 -8.33
N LEU A 21 -5.40 1.00 -7.35
CA LEU A 21 -6.49 1.12 -6.38
C LEU A 21 -6.36 2.37 -5.51
N ALA A 22 -5.15 2.70 -5.06
CA ALA A 22 -4.88 3.92 -4.30
C ALA A 22 -5.19 5.20 -5.11
N ALA A 23 -4.78 5.23 -6.38
CA ALA A 23 -5.05 6.35 -7.27
C ALA A 23 -6.55 6.51 -7.57
N ILE A 24 -7.27 5.40 -7.78
CA ILE A 24 -8.71 5.42 -8.00
C ILE A 24 -9.46 5.92 -6.76
N ALA A 25 -9.04 5.50 -5.57
CA ALA A 25 -9.69 5.89 -4.31
C ALA A 25 -9.58 7.40 -4.05
N SER A 26 -8.42 7.99 -4.31
CA SER A 26 -8.19 9.43 -4.12
C SER A 26 -8.70 10.30 -5.28
N TYR A 27 -8.97 9.72 -6.46
CA TYR A 27 -9.38 10.46 -7.67
C TYR A 27 -10.54 11.43 -7.44
N ALA A 28 -11.56 11.01 -6.67
CA ALA A 28 -12.73 11.83 -6.41
C ALA A 28 -12.43 13.13 -5.66
N GLN A 29 -11.25 13.23 -5.02
CA GLN A 29 -10.80 14.39 -4.23
C GLN A 29 -10.01 15.43 -5.02
N ILE A 30 -9.67 15.16 -6.29
CA ILE A 30 -8.95 16.12 -7.13
C ILE A 30 -9.72 17.44 -7.22
N GLY A 31 -9.05 18.55 -6.92
CA GLY A 31 -9.61 19.90 -6.98
C GLY A 31 -10.53 20.29 -5.82
N ARG A 32 -10.67 19.44 -4.78
CA ARG A 32 -11.53 19.75 -3.61
C ARG A 32 -10.82 20.52 -2.50
N GLY A 33 -9.49 20.59 -2.53
CA GLY A 33 -8.69 21.29 -1.51
C GLY A 33 -8.65 20.58 -0.16
N ASP A 34 -9.10 19.33 -0.08
CA ASP A 34 -9.04 18.49 1.12
C ASP A 34 -7.96 17.41 0.96
N GLU A 35 -6.72 17.82 1.22
CA GLU A 35 -5.53 16.96 1.14
C GLU A 35 -5.64 15.76 2.07
N LYS A 36 -6.08 15.98 3.31
CA LYS A 36 -6.18 14.92 4.33
C LYS A 36 -7.16 13.84 3.93
N GLN A 37 -8.30 14.21 3.36
CA GLN A 37 -9.26 13.22 2.86
C GLN A 37 -8.74 12.47 1.63
N ALA A 38 -8.05 13.16 0.71
CA ALA A 38 -7.45 12.52 -0.46
C ALA A 38 -6.41 11.47 -0.05
N ASP A 39 -5.55 11.84 0.89
CA ASP A 39 -4.50 10.99 1.42
C ASP A 39 -5.07 9.77 2.16
N GLN A 40 -6.01 9.99 3.09
CA GLN A 40 -6.67 8.93 3.84
C GLN A 40 -7.29 7.86 2.91
N LEU A 41 -7.99 8.28 1.85
CA LEU A 41 -8.58 7.35 0.87
C LEU A 41 -7.53 6.53 0.12
N ALA A 42 -6.40 7.14 -0.24
CA ALA A 42 -5.31 6.42 -0.91
C ALA A 42 -4.64 5.41 0.02
N VAL A 43 -4.31 5.81 1.26
CA VAL A 43 -3.68 4.97 2.28
C VAL A 43 -4.57 3.78 2.64
N ASP A 44 -5.87 4.00 2.82
CA ASP A 44 -6.85 2.94 3.13
C ASP A 44 -6.91 1.88 2.03
N ALA A 45 -7.01 2.34 0.78
CA ALA A 45 -7.07 1.45 -0.38
C ALA A 45 -5.75 0.68 -0.56
N MET A 46 -4.61 1.37 -0.42
CA MET A 46 -3.29 0.78 -0.53
C MET A 46 -3.06 -0.29 0.54
N ARG A 47 -3.33 0.01 1.81
CA ARG A 47 -3.18 -0.94 2.92
C ARG A 47 -4.07 -2.17 2.75
N THR A 48 -5.32 -1.97 2.35
CA THR A 48 -6.26 -3.07 2.09
C THR A 48 -5.76 -3.95 0.95
N ALA A 49 -5.27 -3.35 -0.14
CA ALA A 49 -4.75 -4.10 -1.28
C ALA A 49 -3.46 -4.87 -0.94
N LEU A 50 -2.53 -4.25 -0.19
CA LEU A 50 -1.31 -4.90 0.29
C LEU A 50 -1.62 -6.13 1.17
N ASN A 51 -2.62 -6.02 2.06
CA ASN A 51 -3.03 -7.12 2.93
C ASN A 51 -3.75 -8.27 2.22
N ASN A 52 -4.03 -8.14 0.92
CA ASN A 52 -4.55 -9.23 0.10
C ASN A 52 -3.45 -9.94 -0.71
N LEU A 53 -2.20 -9.48 -0.62
CA LEU A 53 -1.07 -10.09 -1.34
C LEU A 53 -0.41 -11.19 -0.51
N ASP A 54 0.03 -12.25 -1.18
CA ASP A 54 0.83 -13.34 -0.59
C ASP A 54 2.29 -12.88 -0.41
N ILE A 55 2.52 -12.07 0.62
CA ILE A 55 3.83 -11.51 0.99
C ILE A 55 4.00 -11.46 2.52
N ASP A 56 5.22 -11.63 3.02
CA ASP A 56 5.60 -11.17 4.37
C ASP A 56 6.24 -9.79 4.25
N GLY A 57 5.39 -8.79 4.03
CA GLY A 57 5.79 -7.41 3.80
C GLY A 57 6.11 -6.67 5.10
N LYS A 58 7.08 -5.75 5.03
CA LYS A 58 7.34 -4.77 6.08
C LYS A 58 7.45 -3.38 5.46
N ILE A 59 6.67 -2.44 5.97
CA ILE A 59 6.79 -1.04 5.60
C ILE A 59 8.11 -0.50 6.17
N VAL A 60 9.00 -0.03 5.29
CA VAL A 60 10.27 0.60 5.68
C VAL A 60 10.25 2.12 5.44
N ILE A 61 9.33 2.58 4.61
CA ILE A 61 9.01 3.98 4.32
C ILE A 61 7.49 4.02 4.17
N GLY A 62 6.83 4.94 4.86
CA GLY A 62 5.37 5.11 4.80
C GLY A 62 4.94 6.44 5.39
N GLU A 63 3.70 6.52 5.90
CA GLU A 63 3.06 7.77 6.35
C GLU A 63 3.75 8.45 7.55
N GLY A 64 4.53 7.69 8.31
CA GLY A 64 5.29 8.20 9.44
C GLY A 64 5.66 7.12 10.45
N GLU A 65 6.05 7.56 11.64
CA GLU A 65 6.26 6.67 12.78
C GLU A 65 4.90 6.17 13.31
N ARG A 66 4.90 5.02 14.01
CA ARG A 66 3.68 4.38 14.52
C ARG A 66 2.82 5.29 15.42
N ASP A 67 3.46 6.19 16.14
CA ASP A 67 2.78 7.10 17.06
C ASP A 67 2.08 8.26 16.32
N GLU A 68 2.45 8.50 15.06
CA GLU A 68 1.98 9.62 14.24
C GLU A 68 1.05 9.16 13.12
N ALA A 69 1.22 7.92 12.63
CA ALA A 69 0.46 7.34 11.54
C ALA A 69 -0.27 6.05 11.98
N PRO A 70 -1.62 5.99 11.86
CA PRO A 70 -2.39 4.80 12.22
C PRO A 70 -2.22 3.64 11.22
N MET A 71 -1.76 3.93 10.00
CA MET A 71 -1.67 3.01 8.87
C MET A 71 -0.46 3.32 8.00
N LEU A 72 0.08 2.29 7.36
CA LEU A 72 1.32 2.29 6.60
C LEU A 72 2.47 2.96 7.37
N TYR A 73 2.56 2.72 8.68
CA TYR A 73 3.63 3.27 9.51
C TYR A 73 4.92 2.47 9.35
N ILE A 74 6.06 3.09 9.66
CA ILE A 74 7.37 2.42 9.60
C ILE A 74 7.38 1.21 10.54
N GLY A 75 7.61 0.03 9.96
CA GLY A 75 7.62 -1.24 10.67
C GLY A 75 6.31 -2.02 10.64
N GLU A 76 5.24 -1.48 10.06
CA GLU A 76 3.98 -2.22 9.88
C GLU A 76 4.20 -3.47 9.02
N LYS A 77 3.54 -4.56 9.43
CA LYS A 77 3.48 -5.81 8.67
C LYS A 77 2.28 -5.81 7.73
N VAL A 78 2.48 -6.20 6.48
CA VAL A 78 1.45 -6.26 5.45
C VAL A 78 1.55 -7.54 4.63
N GLY A 79 0.43 -7.93 4.02
CA GLY A 79 0.26 -9.22 3.35
C GLY A 79 -0.55 -10.21 4.18
N THR A 80 -0.88 -11.36 3.58
CA THR A 80 -1.72 -12.41 4.18
C THR A 80 -0.97 -13.34 5.12
#